data_AF-A0A976EN27-F1
#
_entry.id   AF-A0A976EN27-F1
#
_cell.length_a   1.000
_cell.length_b   1.000
_cell.length_c   1.000
_cell.angle_alpha   90.00
_cell.angle_beta   90.00
_cell.angle_gamma   90.00
#
_symmetry.space_group_name_H-M   'P 1'
#
loop_
_entity.id
_entity.type
_entity.pdbx_description
1 polymer ?
#
loop_
_entity_poly.entity_id
_entity_poly.type
_entity_poly.pdbx_seq_one_letter_code
_entity_poly.pdbx_strand_id
1 'polypeptide(L)'
;MLKNSLFHLRMGTVVAATIFLSGFGLAQTAPRADKAAPKAAKAAPAAAAAQPVAKADKIMTIDELRSCLKLNAANEDAAKAILLQQQTFKGDETAVKTEQADVNAASTALRARSAAIVAERDALSALIPGMNDRAAAAKTDAEKADYETERAKLLERGRLLQLETEAFNAAQQPLRDRVDALNVKIAAINQRALTVNELVDPHQKQVETWREQCGNRRFREEDEVVVKKELAAKK
;
A
#
# COMPACT_ATOMS: atom_id res chain seq x y z
N MET A 1 -19.82 -8.61 -17.00
CA MET A 1 -19.90 -7.35 -16.23
C MET A 1 -18.94 -7.45 -15.04
N LEU A 2 -17.65 -7.17 -15.26
CA LEU A 2 -16.71 -6.96 -14.16
C LEU A 2 -16.87 -5.51 -13.70
N LYS A 3 -17.25 -5.31 -12.44
CA LYS A 3 -17.28 -3.99 -11.82
C LYS A 3 -15.86 -3.44 -11.80
N ASN A 4 -15.61 -2.36 -12.56
CA ASN A 4 -14.42 -1.53 -12.46
C ASN A 4 -14.38 -0.92 -11.05
N SER A 5 -13.79 -1.63 -10.09
CA SER A 5 -13.30 -1.02 -8.87
C SER A 5 -12.04 -0.26 -9.22
N LEU A 6 -12.20 1.04 -9.50
CA LEU A 6 -11.11 2.01 -9.44
C LEU A 6 -10.40 1.83 -8.09
N PHE A 7 -9.21 1.23 -8.12
CA PHE A 7 -8.29 1.20 -6.99
C PHE A 7 -7.70 2.61 -6.85
N HIS A 8 -8.53 3.55 -6.41
CA HIS A 8 -8.02 4.77 -5.81
C HIS A 8 -7.49 4.40 -4.43
N LEU A 9 -6.17 4.27 -4.31
CA LEU A 9 -5.55 4.53 -3.03
C LEU A 9 -5.93 5.98 -2.67
N ARG A 10 -6.93 6.15 -1.80
CA ARG A 10 -7.06 7.37 -1.01
C ARG A 10 -5.85 7.39 -0.07
N MET A 11 -4.71 7.81 -0.60
CA MET A 11 -3.60 8.27 0.22
C MET A 11 -4.12 9.53 0.89
N GLY A 12 -4.59 9.37 2.13
CA GLY A 12 -4.89 10.47 3.01
C GLY A 12 -3.67 11.37 3.04
N THR A 13 -3.85 12.58 2.55
CA THR A 13 -2.95 13.70 2.73
C THR A 13 -2.44 13.66 4.17
N VAL A 14 -1.14 13.45 4.36
CA VAL A 14 -0.51 13.75 5.66
C VAL A 14 -0.53 15.27 5.76
N VAL A 15 -1.68 15.79 6.20
CA VAL A 15 -1.87 17.20 6.52
C VAL A 15 -1.06 17.46 7.78
N ALA A 16 -0.13 18.40 7.62
CA ALA A 16 0.59 19.03 8.72
C ALA A 16 -0.39 19.45 9.82
N ALA A 17 -0.07 19.07 11.06
CA ALA A 17 -0.86 19.41 12.23
C ALA A 17 -1.00 20.94 12.38
N THR A 18 -2.21 21.45 12.17
CA THR A 18 -2.63 22.77 12.63
C THR A 18 -3.75 22.62 13.65
N ILE A 19 -3.47 23.15 14.83
CA ILE A 19 -4.33 23.31 15.99
C ILE A 19 -5.52 24.22 15.62
N PHE A 20 -6.76 23.82 15.92
CA PHE A 20 -7.82 24.75 16.33
C PHE A 20 -8.96 24.02 17.09
N LEU A 21 -9.23 24.50 18.30
CA LEU A 21 -10.45 24.26 19.08
C LEU A 21 -11.70 24.68 18.28
N SER A 22 -12.80 23.95 18.41
CA SER A 22 -14.16 24.45 18.73
C SER A 22 -15.20 23.33 18.53
N GLY A 23 -16.02 23.10 19.57
CA GLY A 23 -17.11 22.16 19.53
C GLY A 23 -18.33 22.68 18.77
N PHE A 24 -19.17 21.77 18.29
CA PHE A 24 -20.61 21.93 18.15
C PHE A 24 -21.23 20.54 18.14
N GLY A 25 -22.14 20.29 19.08
CA GLY A 25 -23.02 19.14 19.04
C GLY A 25 -24.19 19.39 18.06
N LEU A 26 -24.84 18.31 17.63
CA LEU A 26 -26.28 18.24 17.42
C LEU A 26 -26.71 16.76 17.39
N ALA A 27 -27.75 16.48 18.17
CA ALA A 27 -28.43 15.21 18.32
C ALA A 27 -29.28 14.84 17.08
N GLN A 28 -29.63 13.55 16.92
CA GLN A 28 -30.97 13.13 16.46
C GLN A 28 -31.23 11.61 16.61
N THR A 29 -32.15 11.31 17.55
CA THR A 29 -33.27 10.33 17.53
C THR A 29 -33.11 8.90 16.98
N ALA A 30 -33.19 7.95 17.93
CA ALA A 30 -34.06 6.75 18.07
C ALA A 30 -34.59 5.95 16.83
N PRO A 31 -34.76 4.61 17.00
CA PRO A 31 -35.00 3.66 15.92
C PRO A 31 -36.47 3.53 15.52
N ARG A 32 -36.74 3.17 14.25
CA ARG A 32 -38.10 2.86 13.77
C ARG A 32 -38.23 1.37 13.49
N ALA A 33 -39.24 0.78 14.13
CA ALA A 33 -39.68 -0.59 14.02
C ALA A 33 -40.36 -0.92 12.68
N ASP A 34 -40.22 -2.19 12.30
CA ASP A 34 -41.13 -3.11 11.60
C ASP A 34 -42.14 -2.55 10.60
N LYS A 35 -41.93 -2.88 9.32
CA LYS A 35 -43.02 -3.18 8.38
C LYS A 35 -42.69 -4.38 7.49
N ALA A 36 -43.71 -5.24 7.39
CA ALA A 36 -43.79 -6.54 6.77
C ALA A 36 -43.25 -6.65 5.34
N ALA A 37 -42.71 -7.84 5.04
CA ALA A 37 -42.33 -8.31 3.72
C ALA A 37 -43.55 -8.54 2.80
N PRO A 38 -43.49 -8.15 1.52
CA PRO A 38 -44.39 -8.68 0.51
C PRO A 38 -43.84 -9.99 -0.09
N LYS A 39 -44.76 -10.95 -0.18
CA LYS A 39 -44.69 -12.27 -0.81
C LYS A 39 -43.92 -12.29 -2.14
N ALA A 40 -43.08 -13.31 -2.30
CA ALA A 40 -42.42 -13.67 -3.55
C ALA A 40 -43.43 -13.98 -4.66
N ALA A 41 -43.41 -13.18 -5.73
CA ALA A 41 -43.97 -13.55 -7.01
C ALA A 41 -42.98 -14.46 -7.75
N LYS A 42 -43.46 -15.63 -8.18
CA LYS A 42 -42.72 -16.59 -9.02
C LYS A 42 -42.22 -15.87 -10.28
N ALA A 43 -40.90 -15.75 -10.41
CA ALA A 43 -40.27 -15.26 -11.63
C ALA A 43 -40.53 -16.24 -12.77
N ALA A 44 -41.09 -15.74 -13.87
CA ALA A 44 -41.14 -16.44 -15.15
C ALA A 44 -39.71 -16.79 -15.59
N PRO A 45 -39.49 -17.91 -16.29
CA PRO A 45 -38.16 -18.27 -16.79
C PRO A 45 -37.64 -17.12 -17.66
N ALA A 46 -36.49 -16.57 -17.25
CA ALA A 46 -35.79 -15.56 -18.02
C ALA A 46 -35.54 -16.12 -19.42
N ALA A 47 -36.10 -15.46 -20.42
CA ALA A 47 -35.76 -15.72 -21.81
C ALA A 47 -34.24 -15.63 -21.94
N ALA A 48 -33.62 -16.74 -22.34
CA ALA A 48 -32.22 -16.73 -22.73
C ALA A 48 -32.06 -15.61 -23.75
N ALA A 49 -31.19 -14.63 -23.43
CA ALA A 49 -30.83 -13.60 -24.38
C ALA A 49 -30.35 -14.32 -25.65
N ALA A 50 -31.12 -14.20 -26.72
CA ALA A 50 -30.78 -14.79 -27.99
C ALA A 50 -29.40 -14.27 -28.38
N GLN A 51 -28.42 -15.16 -28.44
CA GLN A 51 -27.14 -14.84 -29.04
C GLN A 51 -27.45 -14.36 -30.46
N PRO A 52 -26.86 -13.24 -30.93
CA PRO A 52 -27.06 -12.81 -32.30
C PRO A 52 -26.68 -13.98 -33.21
N VAL A 53 -27.65 -14.41 -34.01
CA VAL A 53 -27.49 -15.46 -35.02
C VAL A 53 -26.24 -15.11 -35.81
N ALA A 54 -25.24 -16.00 -35.77
CA ALA A 54 -24.03 -15.85 -36.56
C ALA A 54 -24.45 -15.50 -37.98
N LYS A 55 -23.87 -14.44 -38.56
CA LYS A 55 -24.10 -14.10 -39.97
C LYS A 55 -23.80 -15.36 -40.80
N ALA A 56 -24.83 -16.10 -41.19
CA ALA A 56 -24.81 -16.91 -42.40
C ALA A 56 -24.46 -15.91 -43.52
N ASP A 57 -23.36 -16.05 -44.27
CA ASP A 57 -23.14 -17.16 -45.18
C ASP A 57 -21.68 -17.35 -45.62
N LYS A 58 -20.70 -16.65 -45.03
CA LYS A 58 -19.31 -16.74 -45.49
C LYS A 58 -18.37 -17.31 -44.43
N ILE A 59 -17.91 -18.54 -44.69
CA ILE A 59 -16.77 -19.13 -43.99
C ILE A 59 -15.57 -18.20 -44.15
N MET A 60 -14.89 -17.91 -43.05
CA MET A 60 -13.69 -17.08 -42.99
C MET A 60 -12.61 -17.63 -43.93
N THR A 61 -11.94 -16.75 -44.67
CA THR A 61 -10.79 -17.15 -45.48
C THR A 61 -9.59 -17.47 -44.60
N ILE A 62 -8.61 -18.20 -45.13
CA ILE A 62 -7.37 -18.51 -44.41
C ILE A 62 -6.62 -17.25 -43.94
N ASP A 63 -6.67 -16.15 -44.69
CA ASP A 63 -6.03 -14.88 -44.31
C ASP A 63 -6.78 -14.17 -43.19
N GLU A 64 -8.11 -14.17 -43.25
CA GLU A 64 -8.96 -13.66 -42.16
C GLU A 64 -8.73 -14.49 -40.88
N LEU A 65 -8.62 -15.82 -41.01
CA LEU A 65 -8.34 -16.72 -39.89
C LEU A 65 -6.95 -16.45 -39.29
N ARG A 66 -5.94 -16.20 -40.13
CA ARG A 66 -4.61 -15.78 -39.69
C ARG A 66 -4.65 -14.46 -38.93
N SER A 67 -5.44 -13.48 -39.38
CA SER A 67 -5.63 -12.22 -38.66
C SER A 67 -6.31 -12.45 -37.30
N CYS A 68 -7.38 -13.24 -37.27
CA CYS A 68 -8.14 -13.55 -36.06
C CYS A 68 -7.30 -14.30 -35.01
N LEU A 69 -6.49 -15.28 -35.42
CA LEU A 69 -5.61 -16.02 -34.51
C LEU A 69 -4.45 -15.17 -34.00
N LYS A 70 -3.90 -14.25 -34.81
CA LYS A 70 -2.90 -13.27 -34.34
C LYS A 70 -3.49 -12.30 -33.34
N LEU A 71 -4.69 -11.78 -33.61
CA LEU A 71 -5.38 -10.88 -32.70
C LEU A 71 -5.74 -11.57 -31.38
N ASN A 72 -6.16 -12.85 -31.44
CA ASN A 72 -6.37 -13.66 -30.24
C ASN A 72 -5.09 -13.85 -29.42
N ALA A 73 -3.98 -14.19 -30.09
CA ALA A 73 -2.68 -14.32 -29.41
C ALA A 73 -2.25 -13.00 -28.74
N ALA A 74 -2.42 -11.86 -29.43
CA ALA A 74 -2.14 -10.55 -28.85
C ALA A 74 -3.03 -10.23 -27.64
N ASN A 75 -4.32 -10.59 -27.69
CA ASN A 75 -5.24 -10.46 -26.54
C ASN A 75 -4.79 -11.32 -25.35
N GLU A 76 -4.41 -12.57 -25.58
CA GLU A 76 -3.93 -13.47 -24.54
C GLU A 76 -2.63 -12.97 -23.90
N ASP A 77 -1.69 -12.46 -24.71
CA ASP A 77 -0.43 -11.93 -24.21
C ASP A 77 -0.64 -10.63 -23.42
N ALA A 78 -1.53 -9.74 -23.88
CA ALA A 78 -1.94 -8.54 -23.13
C ALA A 78 -2.64 -8.90 -21.81
N ALA A 79 -3.54 -9.89 -21.81
CA ALA A 79 -4.22 -10.35 -20.61
C ALA A 79 -3.23 -10.90 -19.57
N LYS A 80 -2.25 -11.71 -20.00
CA LYS A 80 -1.18 -12.20 -19.13
C LYS A 80 -0.34 -11.06 -18.54
N ALA A 81 0.01 -10.07 -19.36
CA ALA A 81 0.77 -8.90 -18.91
C ALA A 81 0.00 -8.11 -17.84
N ILE A 82 -1.30 -7.85 -18.06
CA ILE A 82 -2.16 -7.18 -17.09
C ILE A 82 -2.25 -7.98 -15.79
N LEU A 83 -2.48 -9.30 -15.86
CA LEU A 83 -2.56 -10.17 -14.68
C LEU A 83 -1.24 -10.19 -13.89
N LEU A 84 -0.10 -10.26 -14.56
CA LEU A 84 1.21 -10.22 -13.93
C LEU A 84 1.43 -8.88 -13.20
N GLN A 85 1.08 -7.76 -13.83
CA GLN A 85 1.18 -6.45 -13.21
C GLN A 85 0.22 -6.30 -12.02
N GLN A 86 -1.00 -6.82 -12.10
CA GLN A 86 -1.94 -6.83 -10.97
C GLN A 86 -1.43 -7.65 -9.79
N GLN A 87 -0.82 -8.81 -10.02
CA GLN A 87 -0.22 -9.62 -8.96
C GLN A 87 0.96 -8.91 -8.32
N THR A 88 1.83 -8.32 -9.14
CA THR A 88 2.98 -7.54 -8.68
C THR A 88 2.52 -6.37 -7.81
N PHE A 89 1.50 -5.62 -8.25
CA PHE A 89 0.93 -4.50 -7.50
C PHE A 89 0.41 -4.92 -6.12
N LYS A 90 -0.29 -6.06 -6.00
CA LYS A 90 -0.76 -6.57 -4.70
C LYS A 90 0.39 -6.94 -3.75
N GLY A 91 1.45 -7.54 -4.29
CA GLY A 91 2.66 -7.85 -3.53
C GLY A 91 3.33 -6.57 -3.03
N ASP A 92 3.51 -5.60 -3.92
CA ASP A 92 4.09 -4.29 -3.62
C ASP A 92 3.28 -3.51 -2.57
N GLU A 93 1.94 -3.52 -2.68
CA GLU A 93 1.04 -2.89 -1.72
C GLU A 93 1.21 -3.48 -0.32
N THR A 94 1.32 -4.80 -0.22
CA THR A 94 1.55 -5.48 1.05
C THR A 94 2.91 -5.12 1.63
N ALA A 95 3.97 -5.14 0.82
CA ALA A 95 5.31 -4.79 1.24
C ALA A 95 5.40 -3.33 1.75
N VAL A 96 4.79 -2.38 1.03
CA VAL A 96 4.77 -0.98 1.45
C VAL A 96 3.98 -0.77 2.73
N LYS A 97 2.84 -1.46 2.93
CA LYS A 97 2.09 -1.36 4.19
C LYS A 97 2.92 -1.86 5.38
N THR A 98 3.64 -2.96 5.22
CA THR A 98 4.54 -3.47 6.25
C THR A 98 5.66 -2.48 6.55
N GLU A 99 6.36 -2.00 5.53
CA GLU A 99 7.47 -1.06 5.71
C GLU A 99 7.00 0.28 6.31
N GLN A 100 5.80 0.75 5.93
CA GLN A 100 5.18 1.93 6.53
C GLN A 100 4.89 1.74 8.03
N ALA A 101 4.39 0.57 8.43
CA ALA A 101 4.17 0.25 9.84
C ALA A 101 5.50 0.24 10.60
N ASP A 102 6.55 -0.35 10.03
CA ASP A 102 7.88 -0.41 10.65
C ASP A 102 8.53 0.98 10.79
N VAL A 103 8.43 1.82 9.76
CA VAL A 103 8.94 3.20 9.79
C VAL A 103 8.16 4.04 10.81
N ASN A 104 6.84 3.85 10.91
CA ASN A 104 6.02 4.53 11.91
C ASN A 104 6.38 4.10 13.33
N ALA A 105 6.57 2.81 13.56
CA ALA A 105 7.00 2.26 14.85
C ALA A 105 8.39 2.81 15.24
N ALA A 106 9.35 2.79 14.31
CA ALA A 106 10.69 3.34 14.52
C ALA A 106 10.65 4.86 14.82
N SER A 107 9.81 5.61 14.11
CA SER A 107 9.62 7.04 14.34
C SER A 107 9.04 7.32 15.73
N THR A 108 8.05 6.55 16.16
CA THR A 108 7.47 6.66 17.51
C THR A 108 8.49 6.30 18.58
N ALA A 109 9.26 5.23 18.40
CA ALA A 109 10.32 4.85 19.31
C ALA A 109 11.41 5.94 19.42
N LEU A 110 11.80 6.55 18.30
CA LEU A 110 12.78 7.64 18.29
C LEU A 110 12.27 8.88 19.04
N ARG A 111 10.98 9.25 18.87
CA ARG A 111 10.35 10.32 19.66
C ARG A 111 10.34 10.00 21.16
N ALA A 112 9.97 8.78 21.54
CA ALA A 112 9.97 8.34 22.93
C ALA A 112 11.38 8.41 23.53
N ARG A 113 12.42 7.98 22.79
CA ARG A 113 13.83 8.12 23.22
C ARG A 113 14.23 9.57 23.41
N SER A 114 13.84 10.47 22.51
CA SER A 114 14.14 11.90 22.67
C SER A 114 13.53 12.49 23.95
N ALA A 115 12.29 12.10 24.28
CA ALA A 115 11.64 12.53 25.51
C ALA A 115 12.35 11.96 26.76
N ALA A 116 12.80 10.70 26.71
CA ALA A 116 13.54 10.08 27.81
C ALA A 116 14.91 10.75 28.04
N ILE A 117 15.64 11.08 26.98
CA ILE A 117 16.92 11.82 27.05
C ILE A 117 16.70 13.20 27.70
N VAL A 118 15.67 13.92 27.27
CA VAL A 118 15.30 15.22 27.86
C VAL A 118 14.96 15.09 29.34
N ALA A 119 14.14 14.09 29.71
CA ALA A 119 13.76 13.86 31.09
C ALA A 119 14.96 13.51 31.98
N GLU A 120 15.88 12.66 31.52
CA GLU A 120 17.08 12.31 32.29
C GLU A 120 18.05 13.48 32.41
N ARG A 121 18.22 14.28 31.35
CA ARG A 121 18.98 15.54 31.42
C ARG A 121 18.41 16.47 32.49
N ASP A 122 17.10 16.64 32.52
CA ASP A 122 16.43 17.52 33.49
C ASP A 122 16.55 16.96 34.92
N ALA A 123 16.40 15.65 35.09
CA ALA A 123 16.61 14.97 36.36
C ALA A 123 18.04 15.14 36.88
N LEU A 124 19.06 14.97 36.03
CA LEU A 124 20.45 15.21 36.40
C LEU A 124 20.70 16.67 36.76
N SER A 125 20.17 17.60 35.96
CA SER A 125 20.32 19.04 36.19
C SER A 125 19.71 19.48 37.53
N ALA A 126 18.59 18.87 37.93
CA ALA A 126 17.96 19.14 39.22
C ALA A 126 18.74 18.58 40.43
N LEU A 127 19.55 17.54 40.24
CA LEU A 127 20.32 16.91 41.32
C LEU A 127 21.65 17.61 41.61
N ILE A 128 22.21 18.33 40.63
CA ILE A 128 23.51 19.00 40.76
C ILE A 128 23.55 20.03 41.91
N PRO A 129 22.56 20.93 42.09
CA PRO A 129 22.59 21.89 43.20
C PRO A 129 22.63 21.21 44.57
N GLY A 130 21.78 20.21 44.81
CA GLY A 130 21.75 19.48 46.08
C GLY A 130 23.03 18.68 46.35
N MET A 131 23.74 18.25 45.30
CA MET A 131 25.06 17.65 45.45
C MET A 131 26.14 18.66 45.85
N ASN A 132 26.10 19.88 45.32
CA ASN A 132 27.03 20.94 45.73
C ASN A 132 26.82 21.30 47.21
N ASP A 133 25.56 21.35 47.66
CA ASP A 133 25.24 21.60 49.06
C ASP A 133 25.75 20.47 49.97
N ARG A 134 25.56 19.20 49.56
CA ARG A 134 26.10 18.03 50.30
C ARG A 134 27.62 18.02 50.37
N ALA A 135 28.31 18.40 49.29
CA ALA A 135 29.76 18.56 49.29
C ALA A 135 30.21 19.60 50.33
N ALA A 136 29.54 20.76 50.39
CA ALA A 136 29.86 21.81 51.33
C ALA A 136 29.54 21.43 52.79
N ALA A 137 28.49 20.64 53.00
CA ALA A 137 28.01 20.22 54.31
C ALA A 137 28.81 19.06 54.93
N ALA A 138 29.37 18.14 54.13
CA ALA A 138 30.10 16.97 54.63
C ALA A 138 31.34 17.38 55.43
N LYS A 139 31.37 17.09 56.74
CA LYS A 139 32.48 17.45 57.66
C LYS A 139 33.26 16.23 58.11
N THR A 140 32.60 15.09 58.22
CA THR A 140 33.19 13.83 58.66
C THR A 140 33.63 12.95 57.49
N ASP A 141 34.50 11.98 57.74
CA ASP A 141 34.98 11.07 56.70
C ASP A 141 33.86 10.13 56.20
N ALA A 142 32.91 9.76 57.06
CA ALA A 142 31.74 8.99 56.67
C ALA A 142 30.84 9.78 55.69
N GLU A 143 30.53 11.04 55.99
CA GLU A 143 29.72 11.90 55.11
C GLU A 143 30.40 12.16 53.77
N LYS A 144 31.74 12.30 53.75
CA LYS A 144 32.52 12.44 52.51
C LYS A 144 32.47 11.15 51.68
N ALA A 145 32.55 9.97 52.31
CA ALA A 145 32.45 8.69 51.61
C ALA A 145 31.06 8.47 50.98
N ASP A 146 30.00 8.86 51.70
CA ASP A 146 28.62 8.82 51.19
C ASP A 146 28.45 9.80 50.01
N TYR A 147 28.98 11.02 50.15
CA TYR A 147 28.99 12.01 49.07
C TYR A 147 29.70 11.49 47.81
N GLU A 148 30.91 10.93 47.93
CA GLU A 148 31.65 10.42 46.78
C GLU A 148 30.93 9.23 46.12
N THR A 149 30.24 8.41 46.90
CA THR A 149 29.40 7.31 46.39
C THR A 149 28.25 7.85 45.52
N GLU A 150 27.53 8.86 46.00
CA GLU A 150 26.45 9.49 45.23
C GLU A 150 26.98 10.25 44.01
N ARG A 151 28.13 10.91 44.15
CA ARG A 151 28.82 11.57 43.04
C ARG A 151 29.19 10.59 41.93
N ALA A 152 29.74 9.43 42.28
CA ALA A 152 30.07 8.37 41.32
C ALA A 152 28.82 7.87 40.56
N LYS A 153 27.68 7.69 41.25
CA LYS A 153 26.42 7.29 40.61
C LYS A 153 25.94 8.33 39.59
N LEU A 154 26.04 9.62 39.92
CA LEU A 154 25.63 10.69 39.01
C LEU A 154 26.56 10.82 37.80
N LEU A 155 27.86 10.65 37.98
CA LEU A 155 28.82 10.60 36.88
C LEU A 155 28.51 9.45 35.92
N GLU A 156 28.19 8.26 36.45
CA GLU A 156 27.81 7.11 35.62
C GLU A 156 26.49 7.34 34.87
N ARG A 157 25.49 7.94 35.52
CA ARG A 157 24.25 8.34 34.82
C ARG A 157 24.52 9.34 33.71
N GLY A 158 25.39 10.33 33.94
CA GLY A 158 25.83 11.28 32.91
C GLY A 158 26.52 10.59 31.73
N ARG A 159 27.38 9.60 32.00
CA ARG A 159 28.03 8.78 30.96
C ARG A 159 27.02 7.97 30.15
N LEU A 160 26.04 7.36 30.79
CA LEU A 160 24.96 6.63 30.12
C LEU A 160 24.09 7.55 29.27
N LEU A 161 23.74 8.74 29.78
CA LEU A 161 22.98 9.75 29.03
C LEU A 161 23.73 10.21 27.76
N GLN A 162 25.05 10.36 27.85
CA GLN A 162 25.88 10.70 26.70
C GLN A 162 25.83 9.60 25.63
N LEU A 163 25.98 8.33 26.03
CA LEU A 163 25.87 7.19 25.10
C LEU A 163 24.48 7.09 24.45
N GLU A 164 23.41 7.29 25.22
CA GLU A 164 22.05 7.33 24.69
C GLU A 164 21.85 8.48 23.70
N THR A 165 22.44 9.65 23.96
CA THR A 165 22.40 10.80 23.06
C THR A 165 23.13 10.53 21.75
N GLU A 166 24.30 9.91 21.81
CA GLU A 166 25.07 9.49 20.62
C GLU A 166 24.31 8.45 19.81
N ALA A 167 23.74 7.43 20.47
CA ALA A 167 22.92 6.41 19.83
C ALA A 167 21.66 7.01 19.19
N PHE A 168 21.01 7.97 19.86
CA PHE A 168 19.87 8.70 19.33
C PHE A 168 20.23 9.49 18.06
N ASN A 169 21.34 10.23 18.08
CA ASN A 169 21.82 10.99 16.93
C ASN A 169 22.17 10.07 15.75
N ALA A 170 22.87 8.96 16.03
CA ALA A 170 23.21 7.96 15.02
C ALA A 170 21.98 7.29 14.39
N ALA A 171 20.88 7.15 15.13
CA ALA A 171 19.64 6.55 14.64
C ALA A 171 18.80 7.48 13.74
N GLN A 172 19.08 8.80 13.70
CA GLN A 172 18.27 9.73 12.92
C GLN A 172 18.43 9.56 11.41
N GLN A 173 19.67 9.50 10.92
CA GLN A 173 19.94 9.42 9.49
C GLN A 173 19.39 8.12 8.86
N PRO A 174 19.62 6.92 9.45
CA PRO A 174 19.05 5.70 8.92
C PRO A 174 17.52 5.71 8.86
N LEU A 175 16.85 6.38 9.80
CA LEU A 175 15.39 6.52 9.76
C LEU A 175 14.95 7.44 8.61
N ARG A 176 15.66 8.55 8.37
CA ARG A 176 15.40 9.45 7.23
C ARG A 176 15.59 8.71 5.91
N ASP A 177 16.70 7.98 5.77
CA ASP A 177 16.99 7.20 4.56
C ASP A 177 15.90 6.14 4.29
N ARG A 178 15.37 5.50 5.34
CA ARG A 178 14.24 4.56 5.22
C ARG A 178 12.95 5.26 4.78
N VAL A 179 12.66 6.45 5.28
CA VAL A 179 11.50 7.25 4.85
C VAL A 179 11.63 7.62 3.37
N ASP A 180 12.81 8.08 2.95
CA ASP A 180 13.05 8.47 1.56
C ASP A 180 12.96 7.26 0.63
N ALA A 181 13.54 6.13 1.01
CA ALA A 181 13.43 4.87 0.26
C ALA A 181 11.97 4.41 0.12
N LEU A 182 11.18 4.52 1.20
CA LEU A 182 9.75 4.21 1.18
C LEU A 182 8.97 5.13 0.24
N ASN A 183 9.27 6.43 0.24
CA ASN A 183 8.66 7.40 -0.67
C ASN A 183 8.95 7.07 -2.15
N VAL A 184 10.19 6.67 -2.47
CA VAL A 184 10.55 6.23 -3.82
C VAL A 184 9.76 4.98 -4.22
N LYS A 185 9.62 3.99 -3.33
CA LYS A 185 8.82 2.79 -3.58
C LYS A 185 7.34 3.13 -3.85
N ILE A 186 6.76 4.01 -3.03
CA ILE A 186 5.39 4.50 -3.19
C ILE A 186 5.21 5.17 -4.56
N ALA A 187 6.10 6.08 -4.94
CA ALA A 187 6.04 6.76 -6.23
C ALA A 187 6.10 5.75 -7.40
N ALA A 188 6.99 4.75 -7.32
CA ALA A 188 7.12 3.73 -8.33
C ALA A 188 5.85 2.85 -8.46
N ILE A 189 5.20 2.51 -7.34
CA ILE A 189 3.93 1.76 -7.32
C ILE A 189 2.80 2.59 -7.94
N ASN A 190 2.71 3.87 -7.59
CA ASN A 190 1.71 4.77 -8.14
C ASN A 190 1.86 4.90 -9.67
N GLN A 191 3.10 4.99 -10.17
CA GLN A 191 3.35 4.98 -11.61
C GLN A 191 2.92 3.66 -12.27
N ARG A 192 3.25 2.51 -11.67
CA ARG A 192 2.79 1.19 -12.17
C ARG A 192 1.26 1.08 -12.21
N ALA A 193 0.57 1.61 -11.21
CA ALA A 193 -0.89 1.60 -11.17
C ALA A 193 -1.50 2.40 -12.32
N LEU A 194 -0.91 3.55 -12.67
CA LEU A 194 -1.33 4.35 -13.83
C LEU A 194 -1.15 3.55 -15.12
N THR A 195 0.02 2.92 -15.32
CA THR A 195 0.29 2.09 -16.50
C THR A 195 -0.70 0.93 -16.62
N VAL A 196 -1.03 0.23 -15.53
CA VAL A 196 -2.04 -0.85 -15.57
C VAL A 196 -3.40 -0.30 -16.02
N ASN A 197 -3.83 0.84 -15.49
CA ASN A 197 -5.10 1.44 -15.89
C ASN A 197 -5.10 1.84 -17.37
N GLU A 198 -3.99 2.36 -17.88
CA GLU A 198 -3.81 2.71 -19.30
C GLU A 198 -3.83 1.48 -20.23
N LEU A 199 -3.46 0.30 -19.75
CA LEU A 199 -3.45 -0.93 -20.55
C LEU A 199 -4.83 -1.63 -20.60
N VAL A 200 -5.67 -1.43 -19.59
CA VAL A 200 -6.97 -2.12 -19.48
C VAL A 200 -7.94 -1.65 -20.58
N ASP A 201 -8.06 -0.35 -20.81
CA ASP A 201 -9.01 0.19 -21.79
C ASP A 201 -8.70 -0.21 -23.24
N PRO A 202 -7.44 -0.13 -23.74
CA PRO A 202 -7.07 -0.65 -25.05
C PRO A 202 -7.30 -2.15 -25.17
N HIS A 203 -6.97 -2.92 -24.12
CA HIS A 203 -7.18 -4.36 -24.13
C HIS A 203 -8.68 -4.72 -24.25
N GLN A 204 -9.56 -4.02 -23.52
CA GLN A 204 -11.00 -4.21 -23.62
C GLN A 204 -11.50 -3.96 -25.05
N LYS A 205 -11.10 -2.84 -25.66
CA LYS A 205 -11.44 -2.54 -27.06
C LYS A 205 -10.92 -3.59 -28.04
N GLN A 206 -9.71 -4.11 -27.80
CA GLN A 206 -9.11 -5.15 -28.64
C GLN A 206 -9.85 -6.50 -28.53
N VAL A 207 -10.31 -6.84 -27.32
CA VAL A 207 -11.16 -8.03 -27.07
C VAL A 207 -12.54 -7.87 -27.70
N GLU A 208 -13.15 -6.68 -27.60
CA GLU A 208 -14.42 -6.37 -28.27
C GLU A 208 -14.29 -6.46 -29.79
N THR A 209 -13.26 -5.83 -30.35
CA THR A 209 -12.95 -5.90 -31.79
C THR A 209 -12.78 -7.35 -32.24
N TRP A 210 -12.03 -8.16 -31.48
CA TRP A 210 -11.88 -9.58 -31.78
C TRP A 210 -13.20 -10.34 -31.69
N ARG A 211 -14.04 -10.07 -30.68
CA ARG A 211 -15.34 -10.72 -30.53
C ARG A 211 -16.27 -10.41 -31.70
N GLU A 212 -16.28 -9.16 -32.16
CA GLU A 212 -17.07 -8.71 -33.31
C GLU A 212 -16.56 -9.31 -34.64
N GLN A 213 -15.24 -9.32 -34.84
CA GLN A 213 -14.63 -9.73 -36.11
C GLN A 213 -14.41 -11.23 -36.23
N CYS A 214 -14.25 -11.95 -35.12
CA CYS A 214 -13.76 -13.32 -35.09
C CYS A 214 -14.62 -14.25 -34.23
N GLY A 215 -15.10 -13.79 -33.07
CA GLY A 215 -15.63 -14.65 -32.00
C GLY A 215 -16.78 -15.57 -32.37
N ASN A 216 -17.65 -15.16 -33.31
CA ASN A 216 -18.80 -15.95 -33.77
C ASN A 216 -18.74 -16.34 -35.26
N ARG A 217 -17.56 -16.23 -35.92
CA ARG A 217 -17.42 -16.55 -37.35
C ARG A 217 -17.01 -18.02 -37.56
N ARG A 218 -17.62 -18.65 -38.56
CA ARG A 218 -17.26 -20.02 -39.00
C ARG A 218 -15.96 -20.00 -39.79
N PHE A 219 -15.10 -20.98 -39.57
CA PHE A 219 -13.85 -21.20 -40.32
C PHE A 219 -13.71 -22.68 -40.67
N ARG A 220 -12.78 -23.00 -41.55
CA ARG A 220 -12.41 -24.37 -41.93
C ARG A 220 -11.37 -24.90 -40.93
N GLU A 221 -11.58 -26.11 -40.39
CA GLU A 221 -10.65 -26.71 -39.43
C GLU A 221 -9.29 -27.00 -40.07
N GLU A 222 -9.27 -27.36 -41.36
CA GLU A 222 -8.05 -27.55 -42.15
C GLU A 222 -7.19 -26.28 -42.22
N ASP A 223 -7.83 -25.10 -42.40
CA ASP A 223 -7.15 -23.81 -42.45
C ASP A 223 -6.58 -23.44 -41.06
N GLU A 224 -7.28 -23.80 -39.99
CA GLU A 224 -6.81 -23.55 -38.62
C GLU A 224 -5.52 -24.32 -38.31
N VAL A 225 -5.42 -25.58 -38.74
CA VAL A 225 -4.22 -26.40 -38.55
C VAL A 225 -3.03 -25.81 -39.31
N VAL A 226 -3.24 -25.37 -40.56
CA VAL A 226 -2.19 -24.72 -41.37
C VAL A 226 -1.72 -23.44 -40.71
N VAL A 227 -2.65 -22.55 -40.35
CA VAL A 227 -2.34 -21.25 -39.75
C VAL A 227 -1.68 -21.40 -38.37
N LYS A 228 -2.13 -22.34 -37.53
CA LYS A 228 -1.48 -22.62 -36.23
C LYS A 228 -0.04 -23.09 -36.40
N LYS A 229 0.24 -23.96 -37.38
CA LYS A 229 1.62 -24.39 -37.71
C LYS A 229 2.48 -23.22 -38.19
N GLU A 230 1.94 -22.37 -39.07
CA GLU A 230 2.64 -21.17 -39.54
C GLU A 230 2.98 -20.19 -38.39
N LEU A 231 2.04 -19.97 -37.48
CA LEU A 231 2.24 -19.08 -36.33
C LEU A 231 3.23 -19.66 -35.32
N ALA A 232 3.23 -20.98 -35.12
CA ALA A 232 4.20 -21.67 -34.27
C ALA A 232 5.61 -21.64 -34.86
N ALA A 233 5.76 -21.70 -36.19
CA ALA A 233 7.05 -21.65 -36.87
C ALA A 233 7.65 -20.23 -36.99
N LYS A 234 6.86 -19.19 -36.69
CA LYS A 234 7.26 -17.77 -36.74
C LYS A 234 7.45 -17.12 -35.36
N LYS A 235 7.19 -17.86 -34.28
CA LYS A 235 7.57 -17.48 -32.91
C LYS A 235 9.00 -17.87 -32.64
#